data_AF-A0A3N7G332-F1
#
_entry.id   AF-A0A3N7G332-F1
#
_cell.length_a   1.000
_cell.length_b   1.000
_cell.length_c   1.000
_cell.angle_alpha   90.00
_cell.angle_beta   90.00
_cell.angle_gamma   90.00
#
_symmetry.space_group_name_H-M   'P 1'
#
loop_
_entity.id
_entity.type
_entity.pdbx_description
1 polymer ?
#
loop_
_entity_poly.entity_id
_entity_poly.type
_entity_poly.pdbx_seq_one_letter_code
_entity_poly.pdbx_strand_id
1 'polypeptide(L)'
;MASPLSCVLMVCAKAIEGDRLDVADFLLAEIQSLASKEESIWTRKIVKYFAEALVRRAYRIRPPCTFPLLLPGYMYKPFCEFARITSKHAIADHALNSGNKGLHIIDFSIKFNFRQWKDLIEDLKRQYGGLQSVLITSIAPKLSKHSYHLRQNREWAEHKNLELRQLICNSPDDIVNCISKLRRKREDEIVVVNWNFTLHKLLAQDGATEQVLSKVKDLGADIMVIVEQEANLNSPHLSKRLEQSFQYYSPCFKALEEDCDRHVFMEMYFRRQIGNVVACEGVDRVERIESFAHWQNRLSQAGFCPVPQQVDKFDEEFVIEENEGHNILLSRHGCPLAVASVWKLTDPPQFSGGLYTMQDTVDDSEGMSSSPESEDDEENDSLVRIMADRNLWSTQTQGSSMNRIAASAKLFDILEYICDLHRLELGVTWISYGQDGNTNSKGKRILCIDDSACYVNNWVMAKFVDEYARHRLEEGQVALGSENGMLLLL
;
A
#
# COMPACT_ATOMS: atom_id res chain seq x y z
N MET A 1 -3.22 30.00 0.56
CA MET A 1 -4.25 30.04 1.62
C MET A 1 -4.88 28.66 1.70
N ALA A 2 -5.07 28.11 2.90
CA ALA A 2 -5.74 26.81 3.06
C ALA A 2 -7.17 26.91 2.53
N SER A 3 -7.64 25.89 1.80
CA SER A 3 -9.01 25.87 1.30
C SER A 3 -9.99 25.82 2.49
N PRO A 4 -11.19 26.42 2.38
CA PRO A 4 -12.22 26.35 3.43
C PRO A 4 -12.50 24.90 3.88
N LEU A 5 -12.53 23.96 2.95
CA LEU A 5 -12.71 22.53 3.22
C LEU A 5 -11.61 21.94 4.12
N SER A 6 -10.34 22.30 3.88
CA SER A 6 -9.22 21.85 4.72
C SER A 6 -9.34 22.38 6.15
N CYS A 7 -9.73 23.65 6.32
CA CYS A 7 -9.95 24.23 7.64
C CYS A 7 -11.05 23.50 8.42
N VAL A 8 -12.20 23.23 7.80
CA VAL A 8 -13.32 22.55 8.47
C VAL A 8 -12.96 21.10 8.84
N LEU A 9 -12.20 20.39 7.99
CA LEU A 9 -11.66 19.06 8.32
C LEU A 9 -10.79 19.08 9.59
N MET A 10 -9.90 20.06 9.72
CA MET A 10 -9.03 20.18 10.92
C MET A 10 -9.84 20.48 12.18
N VAL A 11 -10.90 21.29 12.09
CA VAL A 11 -11.80 21.56 13.22
C VAL A 11 -12.60 20.31 13.59
N CYS A 12 -13.07 19.55 12.59
CA CYS A 12 -13.79 18.29 12.79
C CYS A 12 -12.90 17.26 13.51
N ALA A 13 -11.63 17.16 13.12
CA ALA A 13 -10.70 16.25 13.78
C ALA A 13 -10.49 16.60 15.26
N LYS A 14 -10.35 17.89 15.59
CA LYS A 14 -10.26 18.37 16.98
C LYS A 14 -11.56 18.10 17.76
N ALA A 15 -12.72 18.16 17.10
CA ALA A 15 -13.99 17.81 17.74
C ALA A 15 -14.02 16.31 18.10
N ILE A 16 -13.58 15.44 17.19
CA ILE A 16 -13.48 13.99 17.41
C ILE A 16 -12.43 13.65 18.49
N GLU A 17 -11.25 14.29 18.48
CA GLU A 17 -10.24 14.12 19.56
C GLU A 17 -10.77 14.53 20.93
N GLY A 18 -11.67 15.52 20.98
CA GLY A 18 -12.34 15.99 22.18
C GLY A 18 -13.66 15.27 22.51
N ASP A 19 -13.97 14.16 21.84
CA ASP A 19 -15.21 13.37 22.02
C ASP A 19 -16.52 14.17 21.84
N ARG A 20 -16.48 15.24 21.04
CA ARG A 20 -17.64 16.09 20.71
C ARG A 20 -18.24 15.66 19.36
N LEU A 21 -18.91 14.50 19.37
CA LEU A 21 -19.44 13.88 18.15
C LEU A 21 -20.61 14.67 17.54
N ASP A 22 -21.38 15.38 18.34
CA ASP A 22 -22.43 16.31 17.90
C ASP A 22 -21.86 17.46 17.05
N VAL A 23 -20.76 18.06 17.51
CA VAL A 23 -20.03 19.10 16.79
C VAL A 23 -19.40 18.52 15.53
N ALA A 24 -18.82 17.31 15.62
CA ALA A 24 -18.23 16.63 14.46
C ALA A 24 -19.29 16.33 13.38
N ASP A 25 -20.48 15.87 13.75
CA ASP A 25 -21.58 15.58 12.84
C ASP A 25 -22.03 16.84 12.09
N PHE A 26 -22.18 17.96 12.80
CA PHE A 26 -22.47 19.26 12.20
C PHE A 26 -21.38 19.70 11.22
N LEU A 27 -20.11 19.59 11.59
CA LEU A 27 -18.98 19.96 10.72
C LEU A 27 -18.88 19.07 9.49
N LEU A 28 -19.22 17.78 9.60
CA LEU A 28 -19.28 16.86 8.46
C LEU A 28 -20.42 17.21 7.49
N ALA A 29 -21.57 17.64 8.01
CA ALA A 29 -22.65 18.17 7.18
C ALA A 29 -22.23 19.46 6.46
N GLU A 30 -21.48 20.34 7.13
CA GLU A 30 -20.89 21.54 6.52
C GLU A 30 -19.87 21.18 5.43
N ILE A 31 -18.97 20.22 5.69
CA ILE A 31 -18.01 19.70 4.70
C ILE A 31 -18.75 19.19 3.46
N GLN A 32 -19.83 18.42 3.64
CA GLN A 32 -20.64 17.91 2.52
C GLN A 32 -21.27 19.05 1.71
N SER A 33 -21.80 20.09 2.38
CA SER A 33 -22.39 21.26 1.72
C SER A 33 -21.37 22.12 0.96
N LEU A 34 -20.16 22.25 1.50
CA LEU A 34 -19.08 22.97 0.83
C LEU A 34 -18.52 22.15 -0.33
N ALA A 35 -18.34 20.84 -0.14
CA ALA A 35 -17.84 19.95 -1.19
C ALA A 35 -18.80 19.88 -2.38
N SER A 36 -20.11 20.01 -2.18
CA SER A 36 -21.06 20.04 -3.32
C SER A 36 -20.92 21.29 -4.20
N LYS A 37 -20.23 22.33 -3.73
CA LYS A 37 -19.98 23.58 -4.45
C LYS A 37 -18.55 23.67 -5.02
N GLU A 38 -17.69 22.72 -4.65
CA GLU A 38 -16.32 22.64 -5.14
C GLU A 38 -16.33 22.15 -6.59
N GLU A 39 -15.63 22.85 -7.48
CA GLU A 39 -15.59 22.52 -8.91
C GLU A 39 -14.66 21.33 -9.18
N SER A 40 -13.52 21.28 -8.49
CA SER A 40 -12.53 20.22 -8.65
C SER A 40 -13.04 18.89 -8.08
N ILE A 41 -13.25 17.90 -8.95
CA ILE A 41 -13.63 16.55 -8.55
C ILE A 41 -12.62 15.91 -7.60
N TRP A 42 -11.33 16.17 -7.81
CA TRP A 42 -10.25 15.63 -6.98
C TRP A 42 -10.23 16.26 -5.60
N THR A 43 -10.50 17.56 -5.49
CA THR A 43 -10.67 18.24 -4.21
C THR A 43 -11.88 17.69 -3.44
N ARG A 44 -13.00 17.41 -4.12
CA ARG A 44 -14.14 16.73 -3.50
C ARG A 44 -13.78 15.34 -2.99
N LYS A 45 -13.08 14.53 -3.81
CA LYS A 45 -12.70 13.15 -3.47
C LYS A 45 -11.74 13.08 -2.29
N ILE A 46 -10.66 13.87 -2.29
CA ILE A 46 -9.70 13.85 -1.19
C ILE A 46 -10.36 14.25 0.13
N VAL A 47 -11.16 15.32 0.14
CA VAL A 47 -11.88 15.78 1.33
C VAL A 47 -12.86 14.73 1.84
N LYS A 48 -13.57 14.07 0.92
CA LYS A 48 -14.46 12.95 1.23
C LYS A 48 -13.73 11.80 1.92
N TYR A 49 -12.54 11.41 1.46
CA TYR A 49 -11.77 10.33 2.09
C TYR A 49 -11.21 10.70 3.46
N PHE A 50 -10.82 11.96 3.66
CA PHE A 50 -10.45 12.43 4.99
C PHE A 50 -11.65 12.46 5.94
N ALA A 51 -12.82 12.91 5.48
CA ALA A 51 -14.06 12.86 6.26
C ALA A 51 -14.44 11.41 6.62
N GLU A 52 -14.34 10.48 5.67
CA GLU A 52 -14.54 9.06 5.91
C GLU A 52 -13.59 8.51 6.98
N ALA A 53 -12.28 8.81 6.87
CA ALA A 53 -11.29 8.32 7.81
C ALA A 53 -11.49 8.89 9.24
N LEU A 54 -11.95 10.15 9.35
CA LEU A 54 -12.33 10.74 10.63
C LEU A 54 -13.54 10.04 11.25
N VAL A 55 -14.57 9.71 10.46
CA VAL A 55 -15.74 8.97 10.93
C VAL A 55 -15.36 7.55 11.35
N ARG A 56 -14.54 6.86 10.53
CA ARG A 56 -13.99 5.55 10.87
C ARG A 56 -13.27 5.58 12.22
N ARG A 57 -12.46 6.62 12.47
CA ARG A 57 -11.81 6.86 13.76
C ARG A 57 -12.81 6.98 14.90
N ALA A 58 -13.79 7.89 14.75
CA ALA A 58 -14.76 8.20 15.79
C ALA A 58 -15.56 6.96 16.21
N TYR A 59 -15.94 6.12 15.25
CA TYR A 59 -16.70 4.89 15.51
C TYR A 59 -15.82 3.64 15.68
N ARG A 60 -14.49 3.79 15.67
CA ARG A 60 -13.52 2.68 15.75
C ARG A 60 -13.78 1.60 14.69
N ILE A 61 -14.27 2.03 13.52
CA ILE A 61 -14.43 1.17 12.35
C ILE A 61 -13.04 1.01 11.74
N ARG A 62 -12.42 -0.13 12.03
CA ARG A 62 -11.16 -0.48 11.43
C ARG A 62 -11.43 -0.92 9.99
N PRO A 63 -10.74 -0.35 8.98
CA PRO A 63 -10.63 -1.03 7.70
C PRO A 63 -10.16 -2.47 7.96
N PRO A 64 -10.59 -3.47 7.16
CA PRO A 64 -10.19 -4.88 7.34
C PRO A 64 -8.69 -5.15 7.14
N CYS A 65 -7.82 -4.14 7.24
CA CYS A 65 -6.37 -4.21 7.12
C CYS A 65 -5.71 -4.84 8.37
N THR A 66 -6.04 -6.09 8.70
CA THR A 66 -5.13 -6.97 9.43
C THR A 66 -4.11 -7.51 8.43
N PHE A 67 -3.02 -6.77 8.19
CA PHE A 67 -1.89 -7.14 7.34
C PHE A 67 -2.22 -8.15 6.22
N PRO A 68 -2.63 -7.63 5.06
CA PRO A 68 -1.95 -8.13 3.89
C PRO A 68 -1.62 -6.99 2.94
N LEU A 69 -0.39 -7.01 2.43
CA LEU A 69 0.05 -6.23 1.29
C LEU A 69 -1.06 -6.32 0.23
N LEU A 70 -1.66 -5.16 -0.04
CA LEU A 70 -2.84 -5.00 -0.87
C LEU A 70 -2.73 -5.75 -2.20
N LEU A 71 -3.89 -6.06 -2.77
CA LEU A 71 -3.99 -6.55 -4.14
C LEU A 71 -2.98 -5.85 -5.07
N PRO A 72 -2.13 -6.60 -5.77
CA PRO A 72 -1.01 -6.07 -6.57
C PRO A 72 -1.38 -5.15 -7.75
N GLY A 73 -2.63 -4.72 -7.89
CA GLY A 73 -3.13 -3.98 -9.06
C GLY A 73 -3.06 -2.46 -8.96
N TYR A 74 -2.87 -1.89 -7.76
CA TYR A 74 -3.38 -0.55 -7.47
C TYR A 74 -2.35 0.51 -7.06
N MET A 75 -1.06 0.16 -6.92
CA MET A 75 -0.03 1.15 -6.58
C MET A 75 0.01 2.28 -7.63
N TYR A 76 0.21 3.52 -7.17
CA TYR A 76 0.34 4.69 -8.02
C TYR A 76 1.37 4.44 -9.15
N LYS A 77 0.98 4.62 -10.42
CA LYS A 77 1.81 4.21 -11.58
C LYS A 77 3.21 4.84 -11.54
N PRO A 78 3.37 6.14 -11.22
CA PRO A 78 4.69 6.74 -11.05
C PRO A 78 5.54 6.08 -9.97
N PHE A 79 4.95 5.60 -8.87
CA PHE A 79 5.67 4.86 -7.83
C PHE A 79 6.18 3.51 -8.35
N CYS A 80 5.34 2.77 -9.07
CA CYS A 80 5.75 1.52 -9.70
C CYS A 80 6.94 1.73 -10.65
N GLU A 81 6.88 2.77 -11.48
CA GLU A 81 7.90 3.04 -12.49
C GLU A 81 9.20 3.57 -11.87
N PHE A 82 9.08 4.47 -10.90
CA PHE A 82 10.21 4.98 -10.13
C PHE A 82 10.97 3.87 -9.41
N ALA A 83 10.25 2.98 -8.69
CA ALA A 83 10.87 1.83 -8.04
C ALA A 83 11.51 0.87 -9.05
N ARG A 84 10.83 0.59 -10.18
CA ARG A 84 11.37 -0.29 -11.23
C ARG A 84 12.69 0.24 -11.78
N ILE A 85 12.76 1.52 -12.09
CA ILE A 85 13.95 2.15 -12.71
C ILE A 85 15.08 2.24 -11.69
N THR A 86 14.83 2.79 -10.51
CA THR A 86 15.86 3.03 -9.49
C THR A 86 16.42 1.73 -8.94
N SER A 87 15.57 0.74 -8.61
CA SER A 87 16.05 -0.58 -8.18
C SER A 87 16.83 -1.29 -9.27
N LYS A 88 16.35 -1.25 -10.53
CA LYS A 88 17.08 -1.86 -11.64
C LYS A 88 18.47 -1.23 -11.79
N HIS A 89 18.56 0.10 -11.76
CA HIS A 89 19.82 0.81 -11.91
C HIS A 89 20.79 0.47 -10.78
N ALA A 90 20.35 0.59 -9.52
CA ALA A 90 21.15 0.29 -8.34
C ALA A 90 21.72 -1.14 -8.35
N ILE A 91 20.87 -2.11 -8.68
CA ILE A 91 21.28 -3.52 -8.75
C ILE A 91 22.24 -3.75 -9.92
N ALA A 92 21.96 -3.16 -11.07
CA ALA A 92 22.81 -3.31 -12.25
C ALA A 92 24.20 -2.70 -12.03
N ASP A 93 24.29 -1.47 -11.53
CA ASP A 93 25.56 -0.80 -11.24
C ASP A 93 26.39 -1.62 -10.25
N HIS A 94 25.79 -2.05 -9.12
CA HIS A 94 26.50 -2.86 -8.14
C HIS A 94 26.95 -4.22 -8.72
N ALA A 95 26.10 -4.88 -9.51
CA ALA A 95 26.44 -6.13 -10.15
C ALA A 95 27.60 -5.99 -11.13
N LEU A 96 27.56 -4.96 -11.98
CA LEU A 96 28.59 -4.65 -12.97
C LEU A 96 29.96 -4.40 -12.31
N ASN A 97 29.98 -3.68 -11.20
CA ASN A 97 31.20 -3.29 -10.51
C ASN A 97 31.83 -4.42 -9.66
N SER A 98 31.07 -5.44 -9.28
CA SER A 98 31.54 -6.51 -8.37
C SER A 98 32.42 -7.59 -9.02
N GLY A 99 32.24 -7.89 -10.31
CA GLY A 99 32.85 -9.06 -10.97
C GLY A 99 32.24 -10.44 -10.63
N ASN A 100 31.22 -10.49 -9.75
CA ASN A 100 30.53 -11.70 -9.31
C ASN A 100 29.56 -12.29 -10.35
N LYS A 101 29.51 -13.62 -10.45
CA LYS A 101 28.77 -14.34 -11.50
C LYS A 101 27.39 -14.86 -11.06
N GLY A 102 27.07 -14.79 -9.78
CA GLY A 102 25.75 -15.10 -9.23
C GLY A 102 25.02 -13.85 -8.73
N LEU A 103 23.70 -13.85 -8.84
CA LEU A 103 22.84 -12.78 -8.30
C LEU A 103 21.67 -13.38 -7.52
N HIS A 104 21.57 -13.06 -6.24
CA HIS A 104 20.43 -13.36 -5.36
C HIS A 104 19.69 -12.07 -5.02
N ILE A 105 18.46 -11.94 -5.50
CA ILE A 105 17.57 -10.83 -5.16
C ILE A 105 16.57 -11.32 -4.12
N ILE A 106 16.51 -10.68 -2.96
CA ILE A 106 15.47 -10.88 -1.94
C ILE A 106 14.52 -9.69 -2.03
N ASP A 107 13.33 -9.93 -2.56
CA ASP A 107 12.36 -8.91 -2.94
C ASP A 107 11.19 -8.85 -1.96
N PHE A 108 11.08 -7.73 -1.24
CA PHE A 108 9.98 -7.38 -0.32
C PHE A 108 8.93 -6.47 -0.98
N SER A 109 8.81 -6.50 -2.30
CA SER A 109 7.82 -5.71 -3.03
C SER A 109 6.39 -6.20 -2.77
N ILE A 110 5.45 -5.26 -2.67
CA ILE A 110 3.98 -5.54 -2.60
C ILE A 110 3.55 -6.47 -3.75
N LYS A 111 4.19 -6.34 -4.92
CA LYS A 111 3.95 -7.15 -6.11
C LYS A 111 5.25 -7.71 -6.64
N PHE A 112 5.27 -9.01 -6.92
CA PHE A 112 6.29 -9.60 -7.75
C PHE A 112 6.21 -9.04 -9.18
N ASN A 113 7.14 -8.16 -9.55
CA ASN A 113 7.12 -7.48 -10.83
C ASN A 113 7.98 -8.24 -11.86
N PHE A 114 7.34 -9.15 -12.58
CA PHE A 114 7.94 -9.91 -13.68
C PHE A 114 8.73 -9.06 -14.68
N ARG A 115 8.18 -7.90 -15.03
CA ARG A 115 8.75 -7.04 -16.05
C ARG A 115 10.03 -6.40 -15.54
N GLN A 116 10.03 -5.92 -14.30
CA GLN A 116 11.23 -5.39 -13.64
C GLN A 116 12.38 -6.41 -13.67
N TRP A 117 12.11 -7.62 -13.19
CA TRP A 117 13.14 -8.66 -13.09
C TRP A 117 13.58 -9.17 -14.46
N LYS A 118 12.66 -9.31 -15.41
CA LYS A 118 12.99 -9.65 -16.80
C LYS A 118 13.95 -8.63 -17.41
N ASP A 119 13.60 -7.34 -17.35
CA ASP A 119 14.36 -6.27 -17.98
C ASP A 119 15.77 -6.16 -17.35
N LEU A 120 15.88 -6.28 -16.02
CA LEU A 120 17.16 -6.31 -15.32
C LEU A 120 18.03 -7.49 -15.77
N ILE A 121 17.48 -8.71 -15.78
CA ILE A 121 18.23 -9.92 -16.09
C ILE A 121 18.68 -9.94 -17.55
N GLU A 122 17.82 -9.49 -18.48
CA GLU A 122 18.17 -9.41 -19.89
C GLU A 122 19.31 -8.39 -20.13
N ASP A 123 19.30 -7.26 -19.45
CA ASP A 123 20.37 -6.27 -19.55
C ASP A 123 21.67 -6.73 -18.89
N LEU A 124 21.60 -7.34 -17.70
CA LEU A 124 22.76 -7.96 -17.07
C LEU A 124 23.34 -9.06 -17.95
N LYS A 125 22.54 -9.94 -18.56
CA LYS A 125 23.06 -10.97 -19.47
C LYS A 125 23.79 -10.37 -20.68
N ARG A 126 23.32 -9.24 -21.21
CA ARG A 126 23.96 -8.53 -22.35
C ARG A 126 25.26 -7.85 -21.95
N GLN A 127 25.26 -7.13 -20.84
CA GLN A 127 26.39 -6.32 -20.40
C GLN A 127 27.47 -7.17 -19.70
N TYR A 128 27.04 -8.19 -18.96
CA TYR A 128 27.89 -8.95 -18.07
C TYR A 128 28.57 -10.17 -18.72
N GLY A 129 28.21 -10.53 -19.96
CA GLY A 129 28.84 -11.61 -20.75
C GLY A 129 28.97 -13.01 -20.09
N GLY A 130 28.50 -13.17 -18.85
CA GLY A 130 28.94 -14.21 -17.93
C GLY A 130 28.17 -14.28 -16.60
N LEU A 131 26.95 -13.71 -16.52
CA LEU A 131 26.03 -13.97 -15.41
C LEU A 131 25.59 -15.44 -15.49
N GLN A 132 25.98 -16.25 -14.51
CA GLN A 132 25.83 -17.71 -14.54
C GLN A 132 24.58 -18.20 -13.79
N SER A 133 24.18 -17.51 -12.73
CA SER A 133 23.01 -17.91 -11.94
C SER A 133 22.26 -16.70 -11.39
N VAL A 134 20.92 -16.79 -11.40
CA VAL A 134 20.02 -15.80 -10.79
C VAL A 134 19.02 -16.54 -9.91
N LEU A 135 18.98 -16.16 -8.64
CA LEU A 135 17.98 -16.57 -7.66
C LEU A 135 17.15 -15.34 -7.27
N ILE A 136 15.83 -15.45 -7.36
CA ILE A 136 14.93 -14.46 -6.79
C ILE A 136 14.19 -15.11 -5.63
N THR A 137 14.24 -14.49 -4.45
CA THR A 137 13.43 -14.84 -3.29
C THR A 137 12.37 -13.76 -3.10
N SER A 138 11.13 -14.05 -3.45
CA SER A 138 9.99 -13.15 -3.22
C SER A 138 9.42 -13.39 -1.83
N ILE A 139 9.29 -12.33 -1.04
CA ILE A 139 8.62 -12.35 0.26
C ILE A 139 7.33 -11.54 0.14
N ALA A 140 6.20 -12.20 0.30
CA ALA A 140 4.86 -11.62 0.14
C ALA A 140 3.93 -12.14 1.26
N PRO A 141 2.79 -11.51 1.56
CA PRO A 141 1.88 -12.02 2.57
C PRO A 141 1.00 -13.12 2.01
N LYS A 142 0.27 -13.80 2.88
CA LYS A 142 -0.80 -14.73 2.50
C LYS A 142 -2.00 -13.86 2.09
N LEU A 143 -2.41 -13.96 0.83
CA LEU A 143 -3.74 -13.51 0.39
C LEU A 143 -4.51 -14.74 -0.03
N SER A 144 -5.84 -14.74 0.13
CA SER A 144 -6.75 -15.77 -0.40
C SER A 144 -6.50 -16.09 -1.89
N LYS A 145 -6.00 -15.11 -2.66
CA LYS A 145 -5.63 -15.24 -4.09
C LYS A 145 -4.14 -15.53 -4.38
N HIS A 146 -3.29 -15.70 -3.36
CA HIS A 146 -1.86 -15.89 -3.60
C HIS A 146 -1.56 -17.15 -4.43
N SER A 147 -2.38 -18.20 -4.35
CA SER A 147 -2.18 -19.43 -5.14
C SER A 147 -2.04 -19.17 -6.65
N TYR A 148 -2.82 -18.24 -7.21
CA TYR A 148 -2.72 -17.89 -8.64
C TYR A 148 -1.46 -17.10 -8.98
N HIS A 149 -1.13 -16.07 -8.20
CA HIS A 149 0.05 -15.24 -8.44
C HIS A 149 1.33 -16.02 -8.18
N LEU A 150 1.39 -16.82 -7.11
CA LEU A 150 2.51 -17.72 -6.85
C LEU A 150 2.71 -18.71 -7.99
N ARG A 151 1.61 -19.28 -8.53
CA ARG A 151 1.68 -20.18 -9.70
C ARG A 151 2.19 -19.45 -10.95
N GLN A 152 1.65 -18.29 -11.29
CA GLN A 152 2.17 -17.47 -12.40
C GLN A 152 3.65 -17.12 -12.19
N ASN A 153 4.04 -16.84 -10.95
CA ASN A 153 5.42 -16.50 -10.63
C ASN A 153 6.37 -17.64 -10.95
N ARG A 154 6.00 -18.85 -10.53
CA ARG A 154 6.72 -20.09 -10.79
C ARG A 154 6.78 -20.40 -12.28
N GLU A 155 5.64 -20.35 -12.97
CA GLU A 155 5.55 -20.59 -14.42
C GLU A 155 6.48 -19.62 -15.18
N TRP A 156 6.45 -18.33 -14.88
CA TRP A 156 7.34 -17.35 -15.50
C TRP A 156 8.82 -17.65 -15.24
N ALA A 157 9.18 -18.01 -14.01
CA ALA A 157 10.56 -18.31 -13.63
C ALA A 157 11.09 -19.55 -14.39
N GLU A 158 10.27 -20.60 -14.50
CA GLU A 158 10.56 -21.80 -15.29
C GLU A 158 10.80 -21.46 -16.77
N HIS A 159 9.92 -20.65 -17.37
CA HIS A 159 10.07 -20.20 -18.77
C HIS A 159 11.33 -19.37 -19.01
N LYS A 160 11.83 -18.68 -17.98
CA LYS A 160 13.04 -17.84 -18.05
C LYS A 160 14.30 -18.56 -17.56
N ASN A 161 14.18 -19.81 -17.16
CA ASN A 161 15.24 -20.62 -16.56
C ASN A 161 15.90 -19.90 -15.37
N LEU A 162 15.05 -19.39 -14.46
CA LEU A 162 15.44 -18.67 -13.25
C LEU A 162 15.07 -19.49 -12.02
N GLU A 163 15.90 -19.43 -10.97
CA GLU A 163 15.51 -20.01 -9.68
C GLU A 163 14.61 -19.00 -8.95
N LEU A 164 13.39 -19.43 -8.61
CA LEU A 164 12.46 -18.63 -7.81
C LEU A 164 12.12 -19.35 -6.51
N ARG A 165 12.39 -18.67 -5.40
CA ARG A 165 11.92 -19.04 -4.06
C ARG A 165 10.82 -18.08 -3.64
N GLN A 166 9.72 -18.59 -3.10
CA GLN A 166 8.61 -17.76 -2.64
C GLN A 166 8.33 -18.07 -1.17
N LEU A 167 8.33 -17.02 -0.35
CA LEU A 167 8.10 -17.10 1.08
C LEU A 167 6.87 -16.27 1.42
N ILE A 168 6.05 -16.80 2.33
CA ILE A 168 4.82 -16.16 2.79
C ILE A 168 5.06 -15.60 4.19
N CYS A 169 4.91 -14.30 4.38
CA CYS A 169 5.09 -13.62 5.67
C CYS A 169 3.94 -12.66 5.95
N ASN A 170 3.21 -12.89 7.05
CA ASN A 170 2.06 -12.07 7.45
C ASN A 170 2.38 -11.11 8.59
N SER A 171 3.47 -11.37 9.31
CA SER A 171 3.92 -10.57 10.44
C SER A 171 5.40 -10.20 10.33
N PRO A 172 5.86 -9.19 11.07
CA PRO A 172 7.29 -8.93 11.22
C PRO A 172 8.07 -10.15 11.74
N ASP A 173 7.48 -10.93 12.64
CA ASP A 173 8.12 -12.15 13.18
C ASP A 173 8.30 -13.21 12.08
N ASP A 174 7.34 -13.37 11.17
CA ASP A 174 7.49 -14.23 10.00
C ASP A 174 8.64 -13.78 9.12
N ILE A 175 8.78 -12.46 8.90
CA ILE A 175 9.88 -11.89 8.11
C ILE A 175 11.23 -12.22 8.77
N VAL A 176 11.35 -11.99 10.08
CA VAL A 176 12.55 -12.32 10.86
C VAL A 176 12.89 -13.82 10.73
N ASN A 177 11.89 -14.69 10.90
CA ASN A 177 12.04 -16.14 10.79
C ASN A 177 12.46 -16.56 9.36
N CYS A 178 11.88 -15.94 8.34
CA CYS A 178 12.19 -16.22 6.94
C CYS A 178 13.61 -15.80 6.57
N ILE A 179 14.02 -14.56 6.88
CA ILE A 179 15.38 -14.08 6.62
C ILE A 179 16.40 -14.95 7.37
N SER A 180 16.09 -15.36 8.61
CA SER A 180 16.96 -16.22 9.43
C SER A 180 17.21 -17.60 8.81
N LYS A 181 16.41 -18.04 7.83
CA LYS A 181 16.59 -19.30 7.06
C LYS A 181 17.30 -19.08 5.72
N LEU A 182 17.50 -17.84 5.28
CA LEU A 182 18.22 -17.53 4.06
C LEU A 182 19.73 -17.55 4.29
N ARG A 183 20.46 -18.09 3.33
CA ARG A 183 21.92 -18.16 3.35
C ARG A 183 22.44 -17.86 1.95
N ARG A 184 23.58 -17.18 1.87
CA ARG A 184 24.36 -17.05 0.64
C ARG A 184 24.73 -18.44 0.14
N LYS A 185 24.42 -18.76 -1.12
CA LYS A 185 24.67 -20.11 -1.66
C LYS A 185 26.09 -20.27 -2.18
N ARG A 186 26.69 -19.19 -2.69
CA ARG A 186 28.03 -19.18 -3.29
C ARG A 186 28.81 -17.95 -2.87
N GLU A 187 30.13 -18.06 -2.78
CA GLU A 187 30.99 -16.90 -2.50
C GLU A 187 30.97 -15.87 -3.63
N ASP A 188 30.78 -16.31 -4.88
CA ASP A 188 30.73 -15.47 -6.08
C ASP A 188 29.31 -14.97 -6.43
N GLU A 189 28.39 -14.98 -5.46
CA GLU A 189 27.02 -14.51 -5.58
C GLU A 189 26.83 -13.18 -4.87
N ILE A 190 26.20 -12.21 -5.52
CA ILE A 190 25.77 -10.95 -4.92
C ILE A 190 24.41 -11.14 -4.27
N VAL A 191 24.27 -10.76 -3.01
CA VAL A 191 23.01 -10.78 -2.27
C VAL A 191 22.46 -9.37 -2.15
N VAL A 192 21.34 -9.10 -2.82
CA VAL A 192 20.64 -7.82 -2.78
C VAL A 192 19.33 -7.98 -2.00
N VAL A 193 19.07 -7.09 -1.06
CA VAL A 193 17.75 -6.95 -0.44
C VAL A 193 17.02 -5.75 -1.04
N ASN A 194 15.83 -5.93 -1.59
CA ASN A 194 15.06 -4.88 -2.26
C ASN A 194 13.72 -4.63 -1.54
N TRP A 195 13.52 -3.41 -1.06
CA TRP A 195 12.29 -2.93 -0.41
C TRP A 195 11.62 -1.86 -1.27
N ASN A 196 10.39 -2.11 -1.69
CA ASN A 196 9.61 -1.16 -2.49
C ASN A 196 8.28 -0.86 -1.79
N PHE A 197 8.20 0.29 -1.12
CA PHE A 197 7.03 0.82 -0.42
C PHE A 197 6.47 -0.12 0.66
N THR A 198 7.34 -0.83 1.37
CA THR A 198 6.96 -1.84 2.37
C THR A 198 7.70 -1.75 3.69
N LEU A 199 8.86 -1.08 3.76
CA LEU A 199 9.69 -1.05 4.95
C LEU A 199 9.01 -0.26 6.08
N HIS A 200 8.32 0.83 5.75
CA HIS A 200 7.55 1.64 6.70
C HIS A 200 6.48 0.85 7.46
N LYS A 201 6.01 -0.27 6.92
CA LYS A 201 4.98 -1.10 7.56
C LYS A 201 5.48 -1.83 8.80
N LEU A 202 6.79 -2.08 8.89
CA LEU A 202 7.40 -2.68 10.07
C LEU A 202 7.28 -1.77 11.30
N LEU A 203 7.17 -0.45 11.10
CA LEU A 203 7.03 0.53 12.20
C LEU A 203 5.70 0.39 12.97
N ALA A 204 4.78 -0.45 12.50
CA ALA A 204 3.53 -0.76 13.20
C ALA A 204 3.78 -1.49 14.53
N GLN A 205 4.86 -2.26 14.59
CA GLN A 205 5.28 -3.03 15.76
C GLN A 205 6.63 -2.52 16.24
N ASP A 206 6.70 -2.08 17.50
CA ASP A 206 7.92 -1.53 18.06
C ASP A 206 9.07 -2.56 18.02
N GLY A 207 10.25 -2.12 17.55
CA GLY A 207 11.44 -2.96 17.45
C GLY A 207 11.49 -3.91 16.25
N ALA A 208 10.41 -4.02 15.46
CA ALA A 208 10.36 -4.92 14.32
C ALA A 208 11.37 -4.55 13.23
N THR A 209 11.49 -3.26 12.90
CA THR A 209 12.45 -2.77 11.92
C THR A 209 13.89 -3.12 12.33
N GLU A 210 14.23 -2.89 13.59
CA GLU A 210 15.57 -3.17 14.13
C GLU A 210 15.90 -4.68 14.09
N GLN A 211 14.93 -5.54 14.43
CA GLN A 211 15.10 -7.00 14.33
C GLN A 211 15.29 -7.46 12.89
N VAL A 212 14.48 -6.96 11.95
CA VAL A 212 14.60 -7.29 10.52
C VAL A 212 15.95 -6.83 9.96
N LEU A 213 16.36 -5.59 10.26
CA LEU A 213 17.65 -5.05 9.84
C LEU A 213 18.83 -5.85 10.43
N SER A 214 18.72 -6.33 11.66
CA SER A 214 19.71 -7.23 12.25
C SER A 214 19.82 -8.55 11.45
N LYS A 215 18.70 -9.11 10.99
CA LYS A 215 18.72 -10.33 10.17
C LYS A 215 19.24 -10.09 8.76
N VAL A 216 18.96 -8.94 8.16
CA VAL A 216 19.57 -8.53 6.89
C VAL A 216 21.09 -8.41 7.02
N LYS A 217 21.58 -7.92 8.17
CA LYS A 217 23.01 -7.88 8.48
C LYS A 217 23.60 -9.30 8.65
N ASP A 218 22.95 -10.17 9.43
CA ASP A 218 23.39 -11.56 9.64
C ASP A 218 23.46 -12.36 8.32
N LEU A 219 22.56 -12.05 7.39
CA LEU A 219 22.53 -12.65 6.05
C LEU A 219 23.78 -12.28 5.21
N GLY A 220 24.45 -11.17 5.54
CA GLY A 220 25.57 -10.64 4.76
C GLY A 220 25.13 -10.15 3.38
N ALA A 221 24.04 -9.36 3.31
CA ALA A 221 23.63 -8.70 2.07
C ALA A 221 24.69 -7.68 1.61
N ASP A 222 25.04 -7.68 0.33
CA ASP A 222 26.02 -6.76 -0.25
C ASP A 222 25.46 -5.34 -0.35
N ILE A 223 24.21 -5.23 -0.80
CA ILE A 223 23.45 -3.97 -0.81
C ILE A 223 21.99 -4.18 -0.42
N MET A 224 21.40 -3.13 0.12
CA MET A 224 19.98 -2.98 0.33
C MET A 224 19.46 -1.77 -0.45
N VAL A 225 18.49 -2.01 -1.34
CA VAL A 225 17.80 -0.97 -2.10
C VAL A 225 16.47 -0.68 -1.42
N ILE A 226 16.21 0.58 -1.12
CA ILE A 226 14.98 1.04 -0.45
C ILE A 226 14.34 2.13 -1.28
N VAL A 227 13.08 1.91 -1.65
CA VAL A 227 12.21 2.90 -2.29
C VAL A 227 11.00 3.13 -1.39
N GLU A 228 10.81 4.36 -0.92
CA GLU A 228 9.76 4.73 0.03
C GLU A 228 9.09 6.06 -0.35
N GLN A 229 7.92 6.34 0.24
CA GLN A 229 7.27 7.65 0.10
C GLN A 229 8.04 8.73 0.86
N GLU A 230 8.19 9.91 0.28
CA GLU A 230 8.86 11.05 0.92
C GLU A 230 7.83 11.93 1.65
N ALA A 231 7.47 11.52 2.87
CA ALA A 231 6.53 12.24 3.72
C ALA A 231 6.75 11.93 5.21
N ASN A 232 6.31 12.81 6.10
CA ASN A 232 6.27 12.50 7.54
C ASN A 232 4.82 12.37 8.00
N LEU A 233 4.27 11.16 7.92
CA LEU A 233 2.88 10.84 8.28
C LEU A 233 2.78 10.02 9.58
N ASN A 234 3.91 9.78 10.27
CA ASN A 234 4.00 8.93 11.44
C ASN A 234 3.90 9.71 12.79
N SER A 235 3.35 10.92 12.81
CA SER A 235 3.22 11.68 14.06
C SER A 235 2.33 10.96 15.10
N PRO A 236 2.66 11.01 16.40
CA PRO A 236 1.76 10.47 17.44
C PRO A 236 0.45 11.26 17.57
N HIS A 237 0.41 12.53 17.14
CA HIS A 237 -0.77 13.38 17.24
C HIS A 237 -1.62 13.33 15.98
N LEU A 238 -2.93 13.06 16.10
CA LEU A 238 -3.84 12.95 14.95
C LEU A 238 -3.90 14.26 14.16
N SER A 239 -4.07 15.40 14.83
CA SER A 239 -4.13 16.70 14.17
C SER A 239 -2.93 16.94 13.24
N LYS A 240 -1.72 16.62 13.71
CA LYS A 240 -0.50 16.73 12.91
C LYS A 240 -0.46 15.71 11.77
N ARG A 241 -0.85 14.44 12.01
CA ARG A 241 -0.96 13.44 10.93
C ARG A 241 -1.95 13.87 9.85
N LEU A 242 -3.11 14.39 10.24
CA LEU A 242 -4.16 14.84 9.33
C LEU A 242 -3.67 16.00 8.46
N GLU A 243 -3.04 17.00 9.07
CA GLU A 243 -2.48 18.14 8.35
C GLU A 243 -1.40 17.69 7.35
N GLN A 244 -0.42 16.91 7.82
CA GLN A 244 0.71 16.46 6.99
C GLN A 244 0.26 15.53 5.86
N SER A 245 -0.67 14.60 6.14
CA SER A 245 -1.21 13.70 5.11
C SER A 245 -2.09 14.44 4.11
N PHE A 246 -2.88 15.43 4.53
CA PHE A 246 -3.66 16.25 3.60
C PHE A 246 -2.73 17.05 2.68
N GLN A 247 -1.67 17.63 3.22
CA GLN A 247 -0.65 18.34 2.44
C GLN A 247 0.07 17.41 1.45
N TYR A 248 0.38 16.18 1.85
CA TYR A 248 1.05 15.19 0.99
C TYR A 248 0.14 14.62 -0.10
N TYR A 249 -1.09 14.20 0.23
CA TYR A 249 -1.97 13.56 -0.75
C TYR A 249 -2.66 14.57 -1.68
N SER A 250 -2.82 15.84 -1.30
CA SER A 250 -3.43 16.86 -2.17
C SER A 250 -2.78 16.98 -3.55
N PRO A 251 -1.45 17.16 -3.68
CA PRO A 251 -0.79 17.17 -4.99
C PRO A 251 -0.87 15.81 -5.70
N CYS A 252 -0.85 14.68 -4.98
CA CYS A 252 -1.06 13.36 -5.58
C CYS A 252 -2.44 13.24 -6.24
N PHE A 253 -3.49 13.71 -5.57
CA PHE A 253 -4.85 13.71 -6.11
C PHE A 253 -5.01 14.69 -7.28
N LYS A 254 -4.33 15.84 -7.24
CA LYS A 254 -4.31 16.77 -8.38
C LYS A 254 -3.60 16.15 -9.58
N ALA A 255 -2.52 15.41 -9.37
CA ALA A 255 -1.81 14.67 -10.42
C ALA A 255 -2.69 13.57 -11.05
N LEU A 256 -3.61 12.98 -10.27
CA LEU A 256 -4.66 12.13 -10.82
C LEU A 256 -5.65 12.88 -11.71
N GLU A 257 -5.64 14.19 -11.85
CA GLU A 257 -6.43 14.88 -12.89
C GLU A 257 -5.78 14.79 -14.26
N GLU A 258 -4.45 14.79 -14.26
CA GLU A 258 -3.61 14.95 -15.44
C GLU A 258 -3.32 13.57 -16.09
N ASP A 259 -3.27 12.49 -15.29
CA ASP A 259 -2.85 11.14 -15.71
C ASP A 259 -3.97 10.29 -16.42
N CYS A 260 -4.62 10.84 -17.45
CA CYS A 260 -5.86 10.46 -18.20
C CYS A 260 -6.46 9.00 -18.19
N ASP A 261 -5.75 7.91 -17.91
CA ASP A 261 -6.25 6.57 -18.30
C ASP A 261 -6.57 5.58 -17.17
N ARG A 262 -6.14 5.79 -15.91
CA ARG A 262 -6.27 4.75 -14.85
C ARG A 262 -6.42 5.28 -13.41
N HIS A 263 -7.15 6.38 -13.22
CA HIS A 263 -7.18 7.04 -11.92
C HIS A 263 -7.82 6.25 -10.78
N VAL A 264 -8.83 5.41 -11.07
CA VAL A 264 -9.62 4.73 -10.01
C VAL A 264 -8.76 3.81 -9.14
N PHE A 265 -7.80 3.11 -9.73
CA PHE A 265 -6.88 2.27 -8.99
C PHE A 265 -5.97 3.07 -8.05
N MET A 266 -5.45 4.18 -8.57
CA MET A 266 -4.53 5.05 -7.84
C MET A 266 -5.26 5.81 -6.73
N GLU A 267 -6.49 6.24 -7.01
CA GLU A 267 -7.44 6.83 -6.05
C GLU A 267 -7.72 5.86 -4.90
N MET A 268 -8.03 4.59 -5.18
CA MET A 268 -8.24 3.58 -4.15
C MET A 268 -6.98 3.30 -3.33
N TYR A 269 -5.79 3.33 -3.94
CA TYR A 269 -4.53 3.20 -3.21
C TYR A 269 -4.37 4.31 -2.18
N PHE A 270 -4.54 5.57 -2.56
CA PHE A 270 -4.45 6.68 -1.62
C PHE A 270 -5.61 6.73 -0.61
N ARG A 271 -6.85 6.40 -1.01
CA ARG A 271 -7.99 6.28 -0.09
C ARG A 271 -7.67 5.34 1.08
N ARG A 272 -7.11 4.16 0.79
CA ARG A 272 -6.74 3.18 1.81
C ARG A 272 -5.64 3.69 2.74
N GLN A 273 -4.62 4.36 2.18
CA GLN A 273 -3.56 4.96 2.99
C GLN A 273 -4.08 6.08 3.90
N ILE A 274 -4.91 6.99 3.38
CA ILE A 274 -5.58 8.03 4.18
C ILE A 274 -6.39 7.39 5.31
N GLY A 275 -7.18 6.36 4.98
CA GLY A 275 -7.95 5.58 5.95
C GLY A 275 -7.07 5.04 7.08
N ASN A 276 -5.95 4.40 6.76
CA ASN A 276 -5.07 3.83 7.78
C ASN A 276 -4.33 4.90 8.61
N VAL A 277 -3.79 5.96 7.97
CA VAL A 277 -3.04 7.04 8.64
C VAL A 277 -3.91 7.79 9.66
N VAL A 278 -5.18 8.03 9.32
CA VAL A 278 -6.09 8.87 10.11
C VAL A 278 -6.96 8.04 11.06
N ALA A 279 -7.51 6.91 10.60
CA ALA A 279 -8.47 6.13 11.38
C ALA A 279 -7.82 5.18 12.39
N CYS A 280 -6.69 4.56 12.05
CA CYS A 280 -6.08 3.52 12.87
C CYS A 280 -5.12 4.09 13.94
N GLU A 281 -4.82 3.26 14.94
CA GLU A 281 -3.79 3.49 15.96
C GLU A 281 -3.09 2.16 16.33
N GLY A 282 -2.02 2.23 17.11
CA GLY A 282 -1.30 1.03 17.58
C GLY A 282 -0.80 0.17 16.42
N VAL A 283 -0.93 -1.15 16.56
CA VAL A 283 -0.51 -2.13 15.55
C VAL A 283 -1.39 -2.13 14.30
N ASP A 284 -2.62 -1.62 14.40
CA ASP A 284 -3.55 -1.51 13.26
C ASP A 284 -3.15 -0.38 12.28
N ARG A 285 -2.33 0.58 12.75
CA ARG A 285 -1.79 1.67 11.92
C ARG A 285 -0.47 1.22 11.30
N VAL A 286 -0.56 0.73 10.06
CA VAL A 286 0.56 0.16 9.29
C VAL A 286 1.19 1.13 8.29
N GLU A 287 0.46 2.13 7.80
CA GLU A 287 0.96 3.14 6.86
C GLU A 287 1.73 4.24 7.61
N ARG A 288 2.82 3.84 8.29
CA ARG A 288 3.67 4.69 9.13
C ARG A 288 4.80 5.31 8.33
N ILE A 289 4.43 6.12 7.35
CA ILE A 289 5.38 6.74 6.41
C ILE A 289 6.24 7.79 7.13
N GLU A 290 7.55 7.68 6.97
CA GLU A 290 8.57 8.59 7.50
C GLU A 290 9.43 9.16 6.37
N SER A 291 9.98 10.36 6.55
CA SER A 291 10.82 11.01 5.55
C SER A 291 12.18 10.33 5.41
N PHE A 292 12.88 10.57 4.31
CA PHE A 292 14.23 10.05 4.09
C PHE A 292 15.17 10.34 5.26
N ALA A 293 15.10 11.54 5.85
CA ALA A 293 15.94 11.90 6.99
C ALA A 293 15.75 10.96 8.21
N HIS A 294 14.53 10.50 8.46
CA HIS A 294 14.26 9.52 9.52
C HIS A 294 14.79 8.14 9.15
N TRP A 295 14.57 7.70 7.90
CA TRP A 295 15.13 6.45 7.40
C TRP A 295 16.65 6.43 7.44
N GLN A 296 17.30 7.50 7.01
CA GLN A 296 18.75 7.64 7.04
C GLN A 296 19.29 7.51 8.46
N ASN A 297 18.67 8.18 9.43
CA ASN A 297 19.06 8.05 10.83
C ASN A 297 18.91 6.60 11.32
N ARG A 298 17.75 5.97 11.07
CA ARG A 298 17.48 4.59 11.51
C ARG A 298 18.45 3.58 10.90
N LEU A 299 18.71 3.70 9.59
CA LEU A 299 19.63 2.80 8.87
C LEU A 299 21.07 3.00 9.33
N SER A 300 21.48 4.24 9.58
CA SER A 300 22.81 4.55 10.13
C SER A 300 22.99 3.97 11.54
N GLN A 301 21.98 4.07 12.40
CA GLN A 301 22.00 3.45 13.74
C GLN A 301 22.07 1.92 13.67
N ALA A 302 21.47 1.30 12.64
CA ALA A 302 21.57 -0.13 12.38
C ALA A 302 22.91 -0.55 11.74
N GLY A 303 23.83 0.39 11.49
CA GLY A 303 25.17 0.13 10.97
C GLY A 303 25.27 0.09 9.45
N PHE A 304 24.26 0.61 8.73
CA PHE A 304 24.30 0.76 7.27
C PHE A 304 24.77 2.16 6.88
N CYS A 305 25.50 2.27 5.78
CA CYS A 305 25.91 3.55 5.20
C CYS A 305 25.30 3.73 3.80
N PRO A 306 24.91 4.96 3.43
CA PRO A 306 24.34 5.23 2.11
C PRO A 306 25.42 5.07 1.04
N VAL A 307 25.03 4.48 -0.09
CA VAL A 307 25.86 4.34 -1.29
C VAL A 307 25.41 5.42 -2.27
N PRO A 308 26.32 6.30 -2.74
CA PRO A 308 25.97 7.27 -3.76
C PRO A 308 25.39 6.60 -5.00
N GLN A 309 24.37 7.21 -5.58
CA GLN A 309 23.72 6.74 -6.80
C GLN A 309 23.72 7.87 -7.82
N GLN A 310 23.98 7.53 -9.08
CA GLN A 310 23.70 8.40 -10.22
C GLN A 310 22.63 7.69 -11.03
N VAL A 311 21.59 8.39 -11.47
CA VAL A 311 20.61 7.82 -12.39
C VAL A 311 20.44 8.77 -13.56
N ASP A 312 20.65 8.24 -14.77
CA ASP A 312 20.40 8.98 -16.00
C ASP A 312 18.94 9.47 -16.05
N LYS A 313 18.74 10.65 -16.66
CA LYS A 313 17.49 11.41 -16.67
C LYS A 313 16.23 10.55 -16.84
N PHE A 314 15.22 10.89 -16.03
CA PHE A 314 13.85 10.37 -16.13
C PHE A 314 13.09 11.01 -17.31
N ASP A 315 11.91 10.44 -17.59
CA ASP A 315 10.85 11.01 -18.44
C ASP A 315 10.60 12.50 -18.14
N GLU A 316 10.18 13.28 -19.15
CA GLU A 316 10.18 14.77 -19.10
C GLU A 316 9.24 15.36 -18.02
N GLU A 317 8.29 14.58 -17.49
CA GLU A 317 7.28 15.04 -16.52
C GLU A 317 7.66 14.89 -15.03
N PHE A 318 8.66 14.08 -14.69
CA PHE A 318 9.07 13.89 -13.30
C PHE A 318 10.52 14.31 -13.10
N VAL A 319 10.74 15.18 -12.13
CA VAL A 319 12.09 15.65 -11.81
C VAL A 319 12.70 14.67 -10.82
N ILE A 320 13.78 14.03 -11.24
CA ILE A 320 14.71 13.36 -10.34
C ILE A 320 15.73 14.40 -9.89
N GLU A 321 15.71 14.72 -8.60
CA GLU A 321 16.75 15.56 -7.99
C GLU A 321 17.65 14.66 -7.14
N GLU A 322 18.95 14.75 -7.38
CA GLU A 322 19.96 14.21 -6.48
C GLU A 322 20.00 15.11 -5.24
N ASN A 323 19.55 14.61 -4.09
CA ASN A 323 19.72 15.33 -2.83
C ASN A 323 20.98 14.83 -2.12
N GLU A 324 21.97 15.71 -2.00
CA GLU A 324 23.24 15.46 -1.30
C GLU A 324 24.04 14.23 -1.80
N GLY A 325 23.75 13.72 -3.01
CA GLY A 325 24.46 12.59 -3.62
C GLY A 325 24.21 11.22 -2.97
N HIS A 326 23.22 11.10 -2.08
CA HIS A 326 22.94 9.86 -1.33
C HIS A 326 21.56 9.25 -1.58
N ASN A 327 20.68 9.97 -2.27
CA ASN A 327 19.36 9.47 -2.67
C ASN A 327 18.90 10.07 -4.00
N ILE A 328 17.82 9.51 -4.50
CA ILE A 328 17.15 9.92 -5.73
C ILE A 328 15.74 10.31 -5.31
N LEU A 329 15.34 11.55 -5.57
CA LEU A 329 14.03 12.07 -5.18
C LEU A 329 13.08 12.12 -6.40
N LEU A 330 11.92 11.48 -6.30
CA LEU A 330 10.82 11.66 -7.24
C LEU A 330 9.97 12.87 -6.82
N SER A 331 9.96 13.91 -7.65
CA SER A 331 9.14 15.10 -7.42
C SER A 331 8.24 15.43 -8.60
N ARG A 332 7.05 15.97 -8.33
CA ARG A 332 6.13 16.51 -9.35
C ARG A 332 5.71 17.92 -8.93
N HIS A 333 5.88 18.90 -9.82
CA HIS A 333 5.61 20.32 -9.56
C HIS A 333 6.25 20.85 -8.24
N GLY A 334 7.47 20.42 -7.92
CA GLY A 334 8.17 20.80 -6.69
C GLY A 334 7.66 20.12 -5.41
N CYS A 335 6.71 19.19 -5.52
CA CYS A 335 6.25 18.37 -4.39
C CYS A 335 7.01 17.04 -4.38
N PRO A 336 7.77 16.73 -3.31
CA PRO A 336 8.43 15.42 -3.17
C PRO A 336 7.37 14.34 -2.96
N LEU A 337 7.49 13.23 -3.68
CA LEU A 337 6.54 12.12 -3.64
C LEU A 337 7.16 10.85 -3.08
N ALA A 338 8.34 10.46 -3.58
CA ALA A 338 9.04 9.24 -3.20
C ALA A 338 10.55 9.43 -3.25
N VAL A 339 11.27 8.58 -2.53
CA VAL A 339 12.74 8.58 -2.46
C VAL A 339 13.26 7.17 -2.68
N ALA A 340 14.33 7.04 -3.46
CA ALA A 340 15.08 5.80 -3.62
C ALA A 340 16.49 5.98 -3.06
N SER A 341 17.01 4.97 -2.38
CA SER A 341 18.33 4.99 -1.77
C SER A 341 18.94 3.59 -1.72
N VAL A 342 20.27 3.54 -1.69
CA VAL A 342 21.05 2.29 -1.63
C VAL A 342 21.92 2.32 -0.40
N TRP A 343 22.02 1.18 0.28
CA TRP A 343 22.68 1.04 1.56
C TRP A 343 23.57 -0.18 1.56
N LYS A 344 24.73 -0.10 2.20
CA LYS A 344 25.61 -1.25 2.44
C LYS A 344 25.99 -1.31 3.91
N LEU A 345 26.48 -2.47 4.35
CA LEU A 345 26.99 -2.60 5.72
C LEU A 345 28.25 -1.73 5.87
N THR A 346 28.36 -1.02 7.00
CA THR A 346 29.58 -0.30 7.34
C THR A 346 30.64 -1.32 7.70
N ASP A 347 31.81 -1.25 7.05
CA ASP A 347 32.95 -2.07 7.46
C ASP A 347 33.24 -1.82 8.95
N PRO A 348 33.42 -2.87 9.78
CA PRO A 348 33.87 -2.65 11.14
C PRO A 348 35.15 -1.80 11.10
N PRO A 349 35.32 -0.82 12.01
CA PRO A 349 36.54 -0.04 12.06
C PRO A 349 37.70 -1.04 12.13
N GLN A 350 38.64 -0.92 11.19
CA GLN A 350 39.80 -1.81 11.08
C GLN A 350 40.65 -1.67 12.35
N PHE A 351 40.28 -2.40 13.40
CA PHE A 351 41.16 -2.65 14.53
C PHE A 351 42.13 -3.75 14.09
N SER A 352 43.33 -3.32 13.72
CA SER A 352 44.50 -4.20 13.64
C SER A 352 44.79 -4.74 15.04
N GLY A 353 44.22 -5.89 15.39
CA GLY A 353 44.51 -6.50 16.68
C GLY A 353 43.79 -7.81 16.95
N GLY A 354 44.52 -8.91 16.79
CA GLY A 354 44.46 -10.03 17.73
C GLY A 354 43.32 -11.04 17.58
N LEU A 355 43.64 -12.10 16.84
CA LEU A 355 42.99 -13.41 16.80
C LEU A 355 42.50 -13.93 18.17
N TYR A 356 41.22 -14.31 18.28
CA TYR A 356 40.77 -15.40 19.15
C TYR A 356 39.58 -16.14 18.52
N THR A 357 39.84 -17.35 18.07
CA THR A 357 38.85 -18.35 17.65
C THR A 357 38.22 -19.01 18.88
N MET A 358 36.89 -19.03 18.95
CA MET A 358 36.12 -19.97 19.75
C MET A 358 35.21 -20.74 18.79
N GLN A 359 35.47 -22.05 18.68
CA GLN A 359 34.66 -23.01 17.97
C GLN A 359 33.58 -23.50 18.92
N ASP A 360 32.31 -23.30 18.57
CA ASP A 360 31.21 -24.06 19.15
C ASP A 360 30.54 -24.90 18.04
N THR A 361 30.66 -26.21 18.21
CA THR A 361 29.92 -27.24 17.48
C THR A 361 28.50 -27.30 18.03
N VAL A 362 27.49 -27.17 17.16
CA VAL A 362 26.11 -27.52 17.51
C VAL A 362 25.59 -28.56 16.52
N ASP A 363 25.03 -29.58 17.13
CA ASP A 363 24.55 -30.87 16.66
C ASP A 363 23.27 -30.72 15.82
N ASP A 364 23.23 -31.40 14.67
CA ASP A 364 22.06 -31.48 13.79
C ASP A 364 21.09 -32.55 14.31
N SER A 365 19.86 -32.15 14.64
CA SER A 365 18.75 -33.10 14.73
C SER A 365 17.49 -32.55 14.05
N GLU A 366 17.15 -33.18 12.92
CA GLU A 366 15.90 -33.03 12.20
C GLU A 366 14.74 -33.68 12.97
N GLY A 367 13.54 -33.09 12.89
CA GLY A 367 12.35 -33.66 13.51
C GLY A 367 11.02 -32.94 13.23
N MET A 368 10.46 -33.25 12.06
CA MET A 368 9.03 -33.45 11.73
C MET A 368 7.92 -32.39 11.91
N SER A 369 7.19 -32.27 10.79
CA SER A 369 5.74 -32.14 10.58
C SER A 369 4.95 -31.02 11.27
N SER A 370 4.47 -30.07 10.46
CA SER A 370 3.24 -29.33 10.74
C SER A 370 2.12 -29.82 9.80
N SER A 371 1.06 -30.34 10.40
CA SER A 371 -0.21 -30.71 9.78
C SER A 371 -0.92 -29.49 9.15
N PRO A 372 -1.85 -29.69 8.19
CA PRO A 372 -2.60 -28.58 7.61
C PRO A 372 -3.73 -28.19 8.57
N GLU A 373 -3.65 -26.98 9.14
CA GLU A 373 -4.81 -26.32 9.73
C GLU A 373 -5.76 -25.87 8.59
N SER A 374 -7.06 -26.08 8.81
CA SER A 374 -8.14 -25.88 7.84
C SER A 374 -8.19 -24.46 7.31
N GLU A 375 -8.20 -24.33 5.98
CA GLU A 375 -8.15 -23.08 5.22
C GLU A 375 -9.46 -22.24 5.32
N ASP A 376 -10.55 -22.82 5.81
CA ASP A 376 -11.89 -22.20 5.81
C ASP A 376 -12.20 -21.40 7.09
N ASP A 377 -11.47 -21.60 8.19
CA ASP A 377 -11.85 -21.08 9.51
C ASP A 377 -11.42 -19.60 9.73
N GLU A 378 -10.29 -19.15 9.17
CA GLU A 378 -9.82 -17.75 9.31
C GLU A 378 -10.57 -16.76 8.39
N GLU A 379 -10.94 -17.17 7.17
CA GLU A 379 -11.64 -16.30 6.21
C GLU A 379 -13.08 -16.01 6.64
N ASN A 380 -13.74 -17.00 7.23
CA ASN A 380 -15.08 -16.85 7.79
C ASN A 380 -15.09 -15.88 8.99
N ASP A 381 -14.02 -15.85 9.81
CA ASP A 381 -13.91 -14.94 10.96
C ASP A 381 -13.81 -13.46 10.53
N SER A 382 -13.14 -13.15 9.40
CA SER A 382 -13.05 -11.77 8.88
C SER A 382 -14.40 -11.22 8.42
N LEU A 383 -15.16 -11.99 7.62
CA LEU A 383 -16.52 -11.62 7.23
C LEU A 383 -17.45 -11.50 8.43
N VAL A 384 -17.37 -12.44 9.36
CA VAL A 384 -18.19 -12.42 10.58
C VAL A 384 -17.85 -11.19 11.40
N ARG A 385 -16.59 -10.77 11.52
CA ARG A 385 -16.21 -9.50 12.17
C ARG A 385 -16.74 -8.27 11.45
N ILE A 386 -16.68 -8.23 10.11
CA ILE A 386 -17.24 -7.12 9.31
C ILE A 386 -18.76 -7.03 9.48
N MET A 387 -19.46 -8.17 9.52
CA MET A 387 -20.92 -8.26 9.60
C MET A 387 -21.49 -8.22 11.03
N ALA A 388 -20.71 -8.54 12.07
CA ALA A 388 -21.17 -8.66 13.45
C ALA A 388 -21.48 -7.31 14.13
N ASP A 389 -21.05 -6.20 13.56
CA ASP A 389 -21.23 -4.88 14.16
C ASP A 389 -22.62 -4.28 13.84
N ARG A 390 -23.64 -4.90 14.47
CA ARG A 390 -25.09 -4.68 14.24
C ARG A 390 -25.61 -3.31 14.73
N ASN A 391 -24.85 -2.56 15.51
CA ASN A 391 -25.33 -1.34 16.16
C ASN A 391 -25.48 -0.14 15.21
N LEU A 392 -25.01 -0.24 13.95
CA LEU A 392 -25.07 0.85 12.96
C LEU A 392 -26.37 0.88 12.13
N TRP A 393 -27.14 -0.20 12.12
CA TRP A 393 -28.37 -0.32 11.33
C TRP A 393 -29.64 0.02 12.11
N SER A 394 -29.50 0.54 13.35
CA SER A 394 -30.67 0.93 14.15
C SER A 394 -31.41 2.07 13.47
N THR A 395 -32.72 1.92 13.33
CA THR A 395 -33.63 2.84 12.63
C THR A 395 -33.79 4.21 13.33
N GLN A 396 -33.01 4.48 14.38
CA GLN A 396 -33.13 5.68 15.22
C GLN A 396 -32.30 6.88 14.74
N THR A 397 -31.54 6.75 13.65
CA THR A 397 -30.55 7.76 13.23
C THR A 397 -30.58 8.12 11.73
N GLN A 398 -31.77 8.32 11.16
CA GLN A 398 -31.95 8.70 9.74
C GLN A 398 -31.40 10.10 9.34
N GLY A 399 -30.74 10.86 10.24
CA GLY A 399 -30.29 12.24 9.96
C GLY A 399 -28.79 12.56 10.12
N SER A 400 -27.99 11.70 10.76
CA SER A 400 -26.58 12.01 11.07
C SER A 400 -25.66 11.79 9.86
N SER A 401 -24.84 12.80 9.54
CA SER A 401 -23.82 12.71 8.49
C SER A 401 -22.75 11.66 8.83
N MET A 402 -22.36 11.53 10.09
CA MET A 402 -21.44 10.49 10.57
C MET A 402 -21.98 9.09 10.32
N ASN A 403 -23.23 8.81 10.69
CA ASN A 403 -23.82 7.48 10.49
C ASN A 403 -23.91 7.10 9.02
N ARG A 404 -24.25 8.05 8.15
CA ARG A 404 -24.28 7.82 6.70
C ARG A 404 -22.89 7.48 6.16
N ILE A 405 -21.87 8.27 6.51
CA ILE A 405 -20.49 8.04 6.08
C ILE A 405 -19.99 6.68 6.59
N ALA A 406 -20.27 6.34 7.85
CA ALA A 406 -19.89 5.07 8.45
C ALA A 406 -20.55 3.87 7.77
N ALA A 407 -21.84 3.96 7.42
CA ALA A 407 -22.54 2.93 6.68
C ALA A 407 -21.94 2.73 5.28
N SER A 408 -21.69 3.82 4.54
CA SER A 408 -21.05 3.75 3.22
C SER A 408 -19.64 3.14 3.28
N ALA A 409 -18.86 3.50 4.31
CA ALA A 409 -17.53 2.93 4.55
C ALA A 409 -17.56 1.41 4.78
N LYS A 410 -18.51 0.93 5.61
CA LYS A 410 -18.68 -0.51 5.85
C LYS A 410 -19.17 -1.25 4.61
N LEU A 411 -20.10 -0.67 3.86
CA LEU A 411 -20.57 -1.25 2.59
C LEU A 411 -19.43 -1.36 1.58
N PHE A 412 -18.58 -0.33 1.50
CA PHE A 412 -17.36 -0.40 0.69
C PHE A 412 -16.47 -1.58 1.11
N ASP A 413 -16.19 -1.73 2.41
CA ASP A 413 -15.34 -2.83 2.91
C ASP A 413 -15.94 -4.21 2.61
N ILE A 414 -17.26 -4.36 2.75
CA ILE A 414 -17.99 -5.59 2.39
C ILE A 414 -17.87 -5.87 0.89
N LEU A 415 -18.14 -4.87 0.05
CA LEU A 415 -18.08 -5.03 -1.40
C LEU A 415 -16.66 -5.29 -1.89
N GLU A 416 -15.68 -4.61 -1.33
CA GLU A 416 -14.27 -4.89 -1.59
C GLU A 416 -13.96 -6.35 -1.28
N TYR A 417 -14.32 -6.82 -0.08
CA TYR A 417 -14.11 -8.21 0.29
C TYR A 417 -14.81 -9.20 -0.66
N ILE A 418 -16.10 -9.00 -0.96
CA ILE A 418 -16.88 -9.93 -1.79
C ILE A 418 -16.38 -9.90 -3.24
N CYS A 419 -16.15 -8.72 -3.81
CA CYS A 419 -15.61 -8.58 -5.15
C CYS A 419 -14.22 -9.20 -5.23
N ASP A 420 -13.43 -9.08 -4.17
CA ASP A 420 -12.17 -9.78 -4.09
C ASP A 420 -12.40 -11.30 -4.04
N LEU A 421 -13.12 -11.84 -3.06
CA LEU A 421 -13.37 -13.28 -2.92
C LEU A 421 -13.84 -13.93 -4.22
N HIS A 422 -14.78 -13.29 -4.93
CA HIS A 422 -15.40 -13.83 -6.15
C HIS A 422 -14.78 -13.32 -7.46
N ARG A 423 -13.69 -12.55 -7.41
CA ARG A 423 -13.04 -11.94 -8.60
C ARG A 423 -14.01 -11.11 -9.46
N LEU A 424 -14.90 -10.38 -8.80
CA LEU A 424 -15.82 -9.45 -9.46
C LEU A 424 -15.09 -8.14 -9.76
N GLU A 425 -15.48 -7.49 -10.85
CA GLU A 425 -14.86 -6.23 -11.25
C GLU A 425 -15.55 -4.99 -10.66
N LEU A 426 -16.76 -5.17 -10.16
CA LEU A 426 -17.65 -4.12 -9.74
C LEU A 426 -18.62 -4.60 -8.65
N GLY A 427 -18.72 -3.82 -7.57
CA GLY A 427 -19.76 -3.91 -6.55
C GLY A 427 -20.43 -2.55 -6.40
N VAL A 428 -21.74 -2.49 -6.59
CA VAL A 428 -22.50 -1.23 -6.59
C VAL A 428 -23.46 -1.18 -5.41
N THR A 429 -23.47 -0.05 -4.72
CA THR A 429 -24.46 0.27 -3.68
C THR A 429 -25.46 1.30 -4.21
N TRP A 430 -26.75 1.03 -4.04
CA TRP A 430 -27.83 1.97 -4.36
C TRP A 430 -28.43 2.57 -3.08
N ILE A 431 -28.63 3.88 -3.06
CA ILE A 431 -29.29 4.59 -1.96
C ILE A 431 -30.52 5.33 -2.45
N SER A 432 -31.48 5.55 -1.55
CA SER A 432 -32.65 6.36 -1.86
C SER A 432 -32.26 7.83 -2.02
N TYR A 433 -32.79 8.47 -3.06
CA TYR A 433 -32.53 9.87 -3.36
C TYR A 433 -33.35 10.79 -2.44
N GLY A 434 -32.65 11.60 -1.63
CA GLY A 434 -33.26 12.59 -0.71
C GLY A 434 -33.46 12.09 0.71
N GLN A 435 -33.42 13.00 1.71
CA GLN A 435 -33.55 12.66 3.14
C GLN A 435 -34.92 12.05 3.49
N ASP A 436 -35.98 12.34 2.72
CA ASP A 436 -37.34 11.87 2.96
C ASP A 436 -37.79 10.73 2.01
N GLY A 437 -36.87 10.13 1.25
CA GLY A 437 -37.19 9.05 0.32
C GLY A 437 -38.14 9.52 -0.79
N ASN A 438 -37.66 10.40 -1.68
CA ASN A 438 -38.51 10.95 -2.73
C ASN A 438 -39.07 9.84 -3.62
N THR A 439 -40.39 9.67 -3.55
CA THR A 439 -41.13 8.83 -4.47
C THR A 439 -41.50 9.63 -5.72
N ASN A 440 -41.41 9.02 -6.90
CA ASN A 440 -41.94 9.63 -8.12
C ASN A 440 -43.47 9.78 -8.04
N SER A 441 -44.07 10.38 -9.08
CA SER A 441 -45.53 10.55 -9.20
C SER A 441 -46.34 9.24 -9.18
N LYS A 442 -45.66 8.09 -9.25
CA LYS A 442 -46.24 6.74 -9.19
C LYS A 442 -46.00 6.04 -7.83
N GLY A 443 -45.45 6.74 -6.84
CA GLY A 443 -45.17 6.20 -5.51
C GLY A 443 -43.93 5.29 -5.44
N LYS A 444 -43.10 5.23 -6.49
CA LYS A 444 -41.87 4.42 -6.51
C LYS A 444 -40.70 5.21 -5.98
N ARG A 445 -39.84 4.59 -5.16
CA ARG A 445 -38.61 5.23 -4.69
C ARG A 445 -37.67 5.53 -5.84
N ILE A 446 -37.03 6.68 -5.78
CA ILE A 446 -35.94 7.05 -6.68
C ILE A 446 -34.64 6.62 -6.03
N LEU A 447 -33.82 5.88 -6.78
CA LEU A 447 -32.52 5.38 -6.36
C LEU A 447 -31.40 6.09 -7.13
N CYS A 448 -30.26 6.26 -6.48
CA CYS A 448 -29.00 6.68 -7.10
C CYS A 448 -27.85 5.84 -6.55
N ILE A 449 -26.77 5.73 -7.33
CA ILE A 449 -25.55 5.06 -6.87
C ILE A 449 -24.89 5.89 -5.77
N ASP A 450 -24.52 5.25 -4.65
CA ASP A 450 -23.60 5.84 -3.68
C ASP A 450 -22.16 5.53 -4.09
N ASP A 451 -21.54 6.49 -4.77
CA ASP A 451 -20.14 6.43 -5.22
C ASP A 451 -19.15 6.17 -4.06
N SER A 452 -19.52 6.51 -2.82
CA SER A 452 -18.72 6.31 -1.61
C SER A 452 -18.66 4.84 -1.18
N ALA A 453 -19.71 4.10 -1.54
CA ALA A 453 -19.97 2.73 -1.13
C ALA A 453 -19.84 1.75 -2.31
N CYS A 454 -19.22 2.14 -3.42
CA CYS A 454 -18.97 1.24 -4.56
C CYS A 454 -17.53 0.76 -4.58
N TYR A 455 -17.32 -0.51 -4.90
CA TYR A 455 -16.01 -1.07 -5.20
C TYR A 455 -15.87 -1.24 -6.72
N VAL A 456 -14.75 -0.77 -7.28
CA VAL A 456 -14.48 -0.88 -8.71
C VAL A 456 -13.02 -1.23 -8.93
N ASN A 457 -12.75 -2.32 -9.65
CA ASN A 457 -11.39 -2.69 -10.02
C ASN A 457 -11.15 -2.78 -11.55
N ASN A 458 -12.00 -2.12 -12.34
CA ASN A 458 -11.81 -1.99 -13.77
C ASN A 458 -12.11 -0.54 -14.20
N TRP A 459 -11.21 0.06 -14.97
CA TRP A 459 -11.36 1.44 -15.45
C TRP A 459 -12.58 1.63 -16.38
N VAL A 460 -13.00 0.58 -17.11
CA VAL A 460 -14.23 0.58 -17.91
C VAL A 460 -15.44 0.65 -16.99
N MET A 461 -15.45 -0.17 -15.94
CA MET A 461 -16.52 -0.19 -14.93
C MET A 461 -16.54 1.09 -14.10
N ALA A 462 -15.40 1.77 -13.94
CA ALA A 462 -15.36 3.06 -13.26
C ALA A 462 -16.08 4.15 -14.05
N LYS A 463 -15.88 4.21 -15.37
CA LYS A 463 -16.63 5.13 -16.24
C LYS A 463 -18.13 4.85 -16.16
N PHE A 464 -18.52 3.57 -16.10
CA PHE A 464 -19.91 3.17 -15.87
C PHE A 464 -20.43 3.72 -14.53
N VAL A 465 -19.71 3.54 -13.42
CA VAL A 465 -20.14 4.08 -12.12
C VAL A 465 -20.26 5.61 -12.15
N ASP A 466 -19.28 6.31 -12.73
CA ASP A 466 -19.31 7.78 -12.83
C ASP A 466 -20.48 8.28 -13.69
N GLU A 467 -20.80 7.60 -14.78
CA GLU A 467 -21.93 7.91 -15.65
C GLU A 467 -23.26 7.65 -14.94
N TYR A 468 -23.45 6.46 -14.38
CA TYR A 468 -24.69 6.03 -13.74
C TYR A 468 -24.92 6.65 -12.36
N ALA A 469 -23.89 7.10 -11.66
CA ALA A 469 -24.05 7.89 -10.43
C ALA A 469 -24.76 9.22 -10.67
N ARG A 470 -24.76 9.73 -11.91
CA ARG A 470 -25.51 10.94 -12.30
C ARG A 470 -26.96 10.62 -12.70
N HIS A 471 -27.30 9.35 -12.88
CA HIS A 471 -28.63 8.91 -13.28
C HIS A 471 -29.49 8.52 -12.08
N ARG A 472 -30.79 8.84 -12.18
CA ARG A 472 -31.80 8.49 -11.18
C ARG A 472 -32.63 7.34 -11.72
N LEU A 473 -32.70 6.24 -10.98
CA LEU A 473 -33.47 5.05 -11.36
C LEU A 473 -34.74 4.94 -10.53
N GLU A 474 -35.82 4.49 -11.16
CA GLU A 474 -37.03 4.11 -10.42
C GLU A 474 -36.89 2.71 -9.85
N GLU A 475 -37.38 2.50 -8.63
CA GLU A 475 -37.48 1.17 -8.04
C GLU A 475 -38.18 0.17 -8.99
N GLY A 476 -37.48 -0.95 -9.27
CA GLY A 476 -37.90 -1.97 -10.23
C GLY A 476 -37.41 -1.78 -11.67
N GLN A 477 -36.67 -0.70 -11.99
CA GLN A 477 -35.88 -0.62 -13.23
C GLN A 477 -34.55 -1.33 -13.01
N VAL A 478 -34.47 -2.61 -13.38
CA VAL A 478 -33.22 -3.37 -13.31
C VAL A 478 -32.32 -2.98 -14.49
N ALA A 479 -31.20 -2.32 -14.21
CA ALA A 479 -30.09 -2.23 -15.15
C ALA A 479 -29.30 -3.55 -15.09
N LEU A 480 -29.76 -4.58 -15.81
CA LEU A 480 -28.94 -5.77 -16.09
C LEU A 480 -27.98 -5.42 -17.22
N GLY A 481 -26.78 -4.99 -16.85
CA GLY A 481 -25.65 -4.94 -17.79
C GLY A 481 -25.15 -6.36 -18.04
N SER A 482 -25.75 -7.07 -19.00
CA SER A 482 -25.20 -8.31 -19.52
C SER A 482 -24.35 -7.98 -20.75
N GLU A 483 -23.05 -7.78 -20.54
CA GLU A 483 -21.98 -8.13 -21.50
C GLU A 483 -20.63 -7.88 -20.82
N ASN A 484 -19.97 -8.96 -20.39
CA ASN A 484 -18.58 -9.03 -19.92
C ASN A 484 -18.19 -8.44 -18.54
N GLY A 485 -18.99 -8.63 -17.49
CA GLY A 485 -18.53 -8.38 -16.12
C GLY A 485 -19.61 -8.66 -15.08
N MET A 486 -19.35 -9.60 -14.17
CA MET A 486 -20.28 -10.06 -13.14
C MET A 486 -20.48 -8.97 -12.08
N LEU A 487 -21.71 -8.50 -11.89
CA LEU A 487 -22.09 -7.35 -11.05
C LEU A 487 -22.75 -7.83 -9.75
N LEU A 488 -22.28 -7.36 -8.59
CA LEU A 488 -22.98 -7.58 -7.31
C LEU A 488 -23.86 -6.37 -6.98
N LEU A 489 -25.14 -6.63 -6.72
CA LEU A 489 -26.13 -5.65 -6.27
C LEU A 489 -26.40 -5.89 -4.79
N LEU A 490 -26.17 -4.88 -3.94
CA LEU A 490 -26.59 -4.86 -2.53
C LEU A 490 -27.62 -3.75 -2.29
#